data_AF-A0A0B1Z3E7-F1
#
_entry.id   AF-A0A0B1Z3E7-F1
#
_cell.length_a   1.000
_cell.length_b   1.000
_cell.length_c   1.000
_cell.angle_alpha   90.00
_cell.angle_beta   90.00
_cell.angle_gamma   90.00
#
_symmetry.space_group_name_H-M   'P 1'
#
loop_
_entity.id
_entity.type
_entity.pdbx_description
1 polymer ?
#
loop_
_entity_poly.entity_id
_entity_poly.type
_entity_poly.pdbx_seq_one_letter_code
_entity_poly.pdbx_strand_id
1 'polypeptide(L)'
;MCKRRIIQVMNTSLFLGVVSASSVLQADPGTDTAKLMEYWYRLTARDCGSGRLASDCSGLILRGIDSKRAFLPWDSSPFSHSVEAGGEGIAAGGTSVSYSRKDVEFNGLGMLRFNGFALMPNDFIDEKKQFKIKVLCAFPIDSWTAYRTNNGCGDYQENANTLGVVEDYCQKLSISNAKAWMEHYDRQTRDPEATKAHRFQCGFDTTKDYFGTYNKADAFNTFVEARKILATDSDEKGDAINTQSELRIETWPDNKYWKRDWSSQERVKFDASVASDGDSAKATYLELPIAAFIYESGVDYIDRTTTTYTARDLARDDQHRWVEQGNTWRPIVKIQFPNSIAEDAKFLYVPVDQHVQPPVDSRSCDNYIEKIEWDNNYVEPVLGKISSLKITPTACGRKAGVGKTNVVLAELAIKAAALDPNRKDWSFDNMGSSMRRQLACHLDSPDIAENKSMWSLEPARPYVAHDVIMKLPGNNRCNPH
;
A
#
# COMPACT_ATOMS: atom_id res chain seq x y z
N MET A 1 50.10 -7.47 74.62
CA MET A 1 49.54 -8.76 74.18
C MET A 1 48.03 -8.68 74.15
N CYS A 2 47.39 -8.70 72.98
CA CYS A 2 46.07 -9.33 72.75
C CYS A 2 45.76 -9.27 71.24
N LYS A 3 45.98 -10.36 70.50
CA LYS A 3 45.58 -10.50 69.08
C LYS A 3 44.13 -10.98 69.05
N ARG A 4 43.23 -10.19 68.46
CA ARG A 4 41.82 -10.58 68.20
C ARG A 4 41.74 -11.55 67.01
N ARG A 5 41.00 -12.64 67.21
CA ARG A 5 40.64 -13.63 66.18
C ARG A 5 39.57 -13.06 65.24
N ILE A 6 39.75 -13.26 63.94
CA ILE A 6 38.75 -13.01 62.90
C ILE A 6 38.03 -14.33 62.63
N ILE A 7 36.70 -14.31 62.68
CA ILE A 7 35.81 -15.42 62.28
C ILE A 7 35.40 -15.15 60.83
N GLN A 8 35.74 -16.05 59.91
CA GLN A 8 35.25 -16.03 58.53
C GLN A 8 33.84 -16.64 58.49
N VAL A 9 32.88 -15.91 57.94
CA VAL A 9 31.54 -16.40 57.59
C VAL A 9 31.54 -16.69 56.10
N MET A 10 31.38 -17.97 55.72
CA MET A 10 31.14 -18.39 54.33
C MET A 10 29.69 -18.07 53.95
N ASN A 11 29.51 -17.17 52.97
CA ASN A 11 28.22 -16.93 52.32
C ASN A 11 28.08 -17.86 51.11
N THR A 12 27.22 -18.86 51.22
CA THR A 12 26.80 -19.71 50.11
C THR A 12 25.70 -18.98 49.33
N SER A 13 26.06 -18.33 48.23
CA SER A 13 25.09 -17.73 47.30
C SER A 13 24.47 -18.80 46.41
N LEU A 14 23.17 -19.02 46.60
CA LEU A 14 22.32 -19.85 45.77
C LEU A 14 22.04 -19.09 44.45
N PHE A 15 22.67 -19.51 43.35
CA PHE A 15 22.35 -19.00 42.01
C PHE A 15 21.00 -19.59 41.56
N LEU A 16 19.91 -18.84 41.72
CA LEU A 16 18.70 -19.08 40.92
C LEU A 16 18.99 -18.60 39.51
N GLY A 17 19.15 -19.55 38.58
CA GLY A 17 19.19 -19.25 37.15
C GLY A 17 17.84 -18.68 36.71
N VAL A 18 17.79 -17.38 36.45
CA VAL A 18 16.68 -16.77 35.72
C VAL A 18 16.80 -17.26 34.27
N VAL A 19 15.97 -18.24 33.91
CA VAL A 19 15.73 -18.57 32.50
C VAL A 19 14.96 -17.38 31.93
N SER A 20 15.67 -16.44 31.31
CA SER A 20 15.05 -15.49 30.39
C SER A 20 14.49 -16.32 29.24
N ALA A 21 13.20 -16.61 29.28
CA ALA A 21 12.48 -17.04 28.09
C ALA A 21 12.57 -15.86 27.11
N SER A 22 13.55 -15.89 26.21
CA SER A 22 13.47 -15.17 24.96
C SER A 22 12.23 -15.71 24.27
N SER A 23 11.11 -15.01 24.40
CA SER A 23 9.96 -15.23 23.53
C SER A 23 10.49 -15.07 22.11
N VAL A 24 10.66 -16.19 21.42
CA VAL A 24 10.85 -16.20 19.97
C VAL A 24 9.65 -15.44 19.44
N LEU A 25 9.89 -14.24 18.91
CA LEU A 25 8.84 -13.43 18.30
C LEU A 25 8.28 -14.27 17.16
N GLN A 26 7.08 -14.80 17.36
CA GLN A 26 6.39 -15.61 16.36
C GLN A 26 5.84 -14.68 15.29
N ALA A 27 6.02 -15.01 14.02
CA ALA A 27 5.35 -14.32 12.93
C ALA A 27 3.83 -14.21 13.17
N ASP A 28 3.30 -13.06 12.80
CA ASP A 28 1.91 -12.68 12.97
C ASP A 28 1.43 -11.87 11.75
N PRO A 29 0.13 -11.53 11.66
CA PRO A 29 -0.39 -10.77 10.52
C PRO A 29 0.29 -9.41 10.27
N GLY A 30 0.94 -8.81 11.27
CA GLY A 30 1.72 -7.59 11.10
C GLY A 30 3.01 -7.81 10.30
N THR A 31 3.70 -8.93 10.50
CA THR A 31 4.84 -9.32 9.65
C THR A 31 4.43 -9.52 8.18
N ASP A 32 3.25 -10.08 7.95
CA ASP A 32 2.70 -10.26 6.61
C ASP A 32 2.37 -8.93 5.94
N THR A 33 1.76 -8.00 6.68
CA THR A 33 1.43 -6.67 6.16
C THR A 33 2.68 -5.88 5.76
N ALA A 34 3.76 -5.90 6.56
CA ALA A 34 5.00 -5.21 6.21
C ALA A 34 5.59 -5.77 4.90
N LYS A 35 5.54 -7.09 4.71
CA LYS A 35 5.99 -7.77 3.49
C LYS A 35 5.12 -7.44 2.28
N LEU A 36 3.80 -7.35 2.47
CA LEU A 36 2.87 -6.88 1.44
C LEU A 36 3.13 -5.43 1.06
N MET A 37 3.38 -4.55 2.03
CA MET A 37 3.72 -3.14 1.77
C MET A 37 5.01 -3.01 0.95
N GLU A 38 6.05 -3.78 1.28
CA GLU A 38 7.28 -3.84 0.48
C GLU A 38 6.98 -4.31 -0.96
N TYR A 39 6.17 -5.36 -1.11
CA TYR A 39 5.77 -5.84 -2.43
C TYR A 39 5.01 -4.80 -3.24
N TRP A 40 4.01 -4.13 -2.65
CA TRP A 40 3.26 -3.07 -3.33
C TRP A 40 4.17 -1.92 -3.74
N TYR A 41 5.09 -1.49 -2.88
CA TYR A 41 6.08 -0.46 -3.19
C TYR A 41 6.99 -0.86 -4.36
N ARG A 42 7.46 -2.10 -4.39
CA ARG A 42 8.39 -2.59 -5.43
C ARG A 42 7.72 -2.89 -6.77
N LEU A 43 6.42 -3.15 -6.79
CA LEU A 43 5.69 -3.55 -7.99
C LEU A 43 5.46 -2.34 -8.92
N THR A 44 6.35 -2.12 -9.90
CA THR A 44 6.23 -1.03 -10.87
C THR A 44 5.33 -1.38 -12.06
N ALA A 45 4.12 -1.87 -11.79
CA ALA A 45 3.16 -2.23 -12.84
C ALA A 45 2.71 -0.98 -13.59
N ARG A 46 2.67 -1.05 -14.93
CA ARG A 46 2.14 0.04 -15.77
C ARG A 46 0.67 0.32 -15.48
N ASP A 47 -0.10 -0.76 -15.37
CA ASP A 47 -1.52 -0.80 -15.04
C ASP A 47 -1.83 -2.16 -14.42
N CYS A 48 -3.02 -2.32 -13.85
CA CYS A 48 -3.44 -3.58 -13.22
C CYS A 48 -4.27 -4.46 -14.17
N GLY A 49 -4.06 -4.33 -15.48
CA GLY A 49 -4.79 -5.03 -16.53
C GLY A 49 -6.17 -4.43 -16.81
N SER A 50 -6.66 -4.64 -18.04
CA SER A 50 -8.02 -4.26 -18.47
C SER A 50 -8.39 -2.78 -18.24
N GLY A 51 -7.42 -1.87 -18.40
CA GLY A 51 -7.64 -0.43 -18.20
C GLY A 51 -7.85 0.00 -16.74
N ARG A 52 -7.44 -0.83 -15.77
CA ARG A 52 -7.44 -0.51 -14.34
C ARG A 52 -6.19 0.26 -13.93
N LEU A 53 -6.29 1.13 -12.94
CA LEU A 53 -5.20 2.02 -12.55
C LEU A 53 -4.08 1.21 -11.90
N ALA A 54 -2.82 1.62 -12.05
CA ALA A 54 -1.71 0.95 -11.36
C ALA A 54 -1.87 0.95 -9.83
N SER A 55 -2.56 1.95 -9.27
CA SER A 55 -2.89 2.02 -7.84
C SER A 55 -3.84 0.93 -7.34
N ASP A 56 -4.53 0.22 -8.23
CA ASP A 56 -5.44 -0.86 -7.83
C ASP A 56 -4.69 -2.10 -7.31
N CYS A 57 -3.44 -2.31 -7.75
CA CYS A 57 -2.63 -3.48 -7.41
C CYS A 57 -1.21 -3.15 -6.92
N SER A 58 -0.76 -1.90 -7.05
CA SER A 58 0.61 -1.50 -6.74
C SER A 58 0.73 -0.12 -6.12
N GLY A 59 1.88 0.15 -5.51
CA GLY A 59 2.19 1.35 -4.77
C GLY A 59 1.44 1.45 -3.44
N LEU A 60 1.88 2.39 -2.63
CA LEU A 60 1.32 2.70 -1.33
C LEU A 60 0.61 4.04 -1.41
N ILE A 61 -0.68 4.05 -1.06
CA ILE A 61 -1.41 5.30 -0.87
C ILE A 61 -1.27 5.68 0.59
N LEU A 62 -0.56 6.77 0.87
CA LEU A 62 -0.15 7.20 2.20
C LEU A 62 -0.90 8.48 2.58
N ARG A 63 -1.40 8.54 3.81
CA ARG A 63 -1.98 9.76 4.36
C ARG A 63 -1.24 10.14 5.64
N GLY A 64 -0.59 11.30 5.64
CA GLY A 64 -0.16 11.95 6.88
C GLY A 64 -1.39 12.46 7.64
N ILE A 65 -1.43 12.25 8.95
CA ILE A 65 -2.62 12.57 9.76
C ILE A 65 -2.29 13.47 10.94
N ASP A 66 -3.26 14.27 11.36
CA ASP A 66 -3.25 14.93 12.67
C ASP A 66 -3.94 14.02 13.69
N SER A 67 -3.16 13.30 14.50
CA SER A 67 -3.68 12.45 15.58
C SER A 67 -4.06 13.27 16.81
N LYS A 68 -4.87 12.67 17.70
CA LYS A 68 -5.33 13.30 18.96
C LYS A 68 -6.03 14.66 18.78
N ARG A 69 -6.74 14.83 17.66
CA ARG A 69 -7.63 15.97 17.40
C ARG A 69 -9.07 15.66 17.82
N ALA A 70 -9.94 16.66 17.68
CA ALA A 70 -11.39 16.52 17.90
C ALA A 70 -12.09 15.59 16.88
N PHE A 71 -11.41 15.25 15.79
CA PHE A 71 -11.89 14.31 14.75
C PHE A 71 -11.01 13.05 14.70
N LEU A 72 -11.56 11.97 14.14
CA LEU A 72 -10.81 10.74 13.94
C LEU A 72 -9.91 10.88 12.71
N PRO A 73 -8.65 10.41 12.76
CA PRO A 73 -7.72 10.65 11.65
C PRO A 73 -8.09 9.89 10.37
N TRP A 74 -8.91 8.84 10.47
CA TRP A 74 -9.48 8.10 9.34
C TRP A 74 -10.84 8.64 8.87
N ASP A 75 -11.38 9.69 9.50
CA ASP A 75 -12.43 10.48 8.89
C ASP A 75 -11.80 11.48 7.90
N SER A 76 -12.57 11.94 6.93
CA SER A 76 -12.10 12.96 6.00
C SER A 76 -11.87 14.27 6.77
N SER A 77 -10.77 14.98 6.48
CA SER A 77 -10.47 16.23 7.20
C SER A 77 -11.55 17.27 6.90
N PRO A 78 -11.80 18.26 7.78
CA PRO A 78 -12.81 19.30 7.54
C PRO A 78 -12.72 19.97 6.16
N PHE A 79 -11.50 20.20 5.64
CA PHE A 79 -11.26 20.76 4.30
C PHE A 79 -11.56 19.81 3.12
N SER A 80 -11.74 18.53 3.37
CA SER A 80 -12.13 17.47 2.42
C SER A 80 -13.59 17.03 2.61
N HIS A 81 -14.21 17.47 3.71
CA HIS A 81 -15.49 17.00 4.19
C HIS A 81 -16.61 17.78 3.50
N SER A 82 -17.10 17.22 2.39
CA SER A 82 -18.23 17.81 1.68
C SER A 82 -19.52 17.67 2.50
N VAL A 83 -20.55 18.48 2.18
CA VAL A 83 -21.88 18.33 2.81
C VAL A 83 -22.37 16.91 2.62
N GLU A 84 -22.15 16.37 1.43
CA GLU A 84 -22.53 15.03 1.06
C GLU A 84 -21.81 14.00 1.93
N ALA A 85 -20.55 14.15 2.29
CA ALA A 85 -19.87 13.22 3.20
C ALA A 85 -20.23 13.40 4.70
N GLY A 86 -21.18 14.29 5.03
CA GLY A 86 -21.62 14.59 6.39
C GLY A 86 -20.91 15.78 7.05
N GLY A 87 -20.26 16.64 6.26
CA GLY A 87 -19.52 17.81 6.72
C GLY A 87 -20.27 19.15 6.67
N GLU A 88 -19.59 20.21 7.09
CA GLU A 88 -20.15 21.58 7.17
C GLU A 88 -20.19 22.31 5.82
N GLY A 89 -19.68 21.70 4.73
CA GLY A 89 -19.89 22.19 3.35
C GLY A 89 -18.93 23.26 2.83
N ILE A 90 -17.78 23.45 3.47
CA ILE A 90 -16.78 24.47 3.09
C ILE A 90 -15.67 23.85 2.17
N ALA A 91 -15.79 22.58 1.82
CA ALA A 91 -14.70 21.79 1.24
C ALA A 91 -14.71 21.71 -0.29
N ALA A 92 -13.52 21.52 -0.88
CA ALA A 92 -13.33 21.24 -2.31
C ALA A 92 -14.00 19.94 -2.78
N GLY A 93 -14.28 19.02 -1.85
CA GLY A 93 -14.59 17.60 -2.11
C GLY A 93 -13.31 16.83 -2.46
N GLY A 94 -13.22 15.54 -2.15
CA GLY A 94 -12.01 14.72 -2.29
C GLY A 94 -11.04 14.78 -1.09
N THR A 95 -10.25 13.73 -0.91
CA THR A 95 -9.25 13.59 0.15
C THR A 95 -7.86 13.47 -0.46
N SER A 96 -6.91 14.29 0.01
CA SER A 96 -5.50 14.24 -0.42
C SER A 96 -4.77 13.07 0.23
N VAL A 97 -4.02 12.36 -0.61
CA VAL A 97 -3.12 11.28 -0.22
C VAL A 97 -1.90 11.30 -1.11
N SER A 98 -0.77 10.81 -0.62
CA SER A 98 0.46 10.64 -1.40
C SER A 98 0.52 9.24 -2.00
N TYR A 99 1.14 9.07 -3.17
CA TYR A 99 1.33 7.76 -3.79
C TYR A 99 2.82 7.45 -3.86
N SER A 100 3.27 6.40 -3.17
CA SER A 100 4.67 6.01 -3.14
C SER A 100 4.89 4.67 -3.81
N ARG A 101 5.90 4.59 -4.67
CA ARG A 101 6.33 3.39 -5.36
C ARG A 101 7.83 3.49 -5.65
N LYS A 102 8.48 2.39 -6.02
CA LYS A 102 9.91 2.35 -6.40
C LYS A 102 10.28 3.29 -7.55
N ASP A 103 9.31 3.83 -8.27
CA ASP A 103 9.48 4.80 -9.36
C ASP A 103 8.68 6.11 -9.12
N VAL A 104 8.23 6.33 -7.88
CA VAL A 104 7.51 7.52 -7.39
C VAL A 104 7.98 7.82 -5.95
N GLU A 105 9.27 8.13 -5.80
CA GLU A 105 9.93 8.31 -4.50
C GLU A 105 9.82 9.73 -3.95
N PHE A 106 9.80 9.84 -2.62
CA PHE A 106 9.89 11.07 -1.82
C PHE A 106 10.32 10.71 -0.38
N ASN A 107 10.81 11.69 0.38
CA ASN A 107 11.51 11.45 1.64
C ASN A 107 10.70 11.65 2.94
N GLY A 108 9.37 11.74 2.88
CA GLY A 108 8.54 11.90 4.08
C GLY A 108 7.04 11.93 3.80
N LEU A 109 6.21 12.02 4.83
CA LEU A 109 4.75 12.17 4.66
C LEU A 109 4.37 13.63 4.35
N GLY A 110 3.31 13.79 3.56
CA GLY A 110 2.73 15.10 3.25
C GLY A 110 2.35 15.90 4.49
N MET A 111 2.32 17.23 4.34
CA MET A 111 2.05 18.19 5.42
C MET A 111 3.05 18.11 6.60
N LEU A 112 4.28 17.64 6.34
CA LEU A 112 5.33 17.46 7.36
C LEU A 112 4.84 16.64 8.56
N ARG A 113 3.98 15.66 8.30
CA ARG A 113 3.51 14.72 9.31
C ARG A 113 4.56 13.64 9.52
N PHE A 114 4.60 13.05 10.71
CA PHE A 114 5.54 11.97 11.04
C PHE A 114 4.83 10.63 11.29
N ASN A 115 3.50 10.64 11.31
CA ASN A 115 2.66 9.46 11.43
C ASN A 115 1.43 9.59 10.52
N GLY A 116 0.80 8.44 10.25
CA GLY A 116 -0.21 8.32 9.23
C GLY A 116 -0.85 6.96 9.17
N PHE A 117 -1.50 6.68 8.04
CA PHE A 117 -1.86 5.32 7.64
C PHE A 117 -1.55 5.09 6.17
N ALA A 118 -1.33 3.82 5.82
CA ALA A 118 -1.25 3.34 4.45
C ALA A 118 -2.59 2.67 4.07
N LEU A 119 -3.13 3.00 2.91
CA LEU A 119 -4.29 2.31 2.33
C LEU A 119 -3.84 1.10 1.53
N MET A 120 -4.67 0.07 1.56
CA MET A 120 -4.52 -1.17 0.83
C MET A 120 -4.94 -0.95 -0.63
N PRO A 121 -4.16 -1.43 -1.63
CA PRO A 121 -4.60 -1.42 -3.02
C PRO A 121 -5.89 -2.24 -3.19
N ASN A 122 -6.79 -1.78 -4.07
CA ASN A 122 -8.14 -2.34 -4.24
C ASN A 122 -8.19 -3.84 -4.56
N ASP A 123 -7.14 -4.42 -5.15
CA ASP A 123 -7.07 -5.85 -5.46
C ASP A 123 -6.76 -6.73 -4.23
N PHE A 124 -6.40 -6.13 -3.09
CA PHE A 124 -6.08 -6.84 -1.85
C PHE A 124 -7.16 -6.74 -0.77
N ILE A 125 -8.18 -5.90 -0.97
CA ILE A 125 -9.21 -5.67 0.04
C ILE A 125 -10.16 -6.86 0.19
N ASP A 126 -10.71 -7.04 1.39
CA ASP A 126 -11.87 -7.91 1.61
C ASP A 126 -13.15 -7.10 1.39
N GLU A 127 -13.76 -7.20 0.20
CA GLU A 127 -14.98 -6.44 -0.16
C GLU A 127 -16.19 -6.72 0.76
N LYS A 128 -16.13 -7.78 1.59
CA LYS A 128 -17.17 -8.04 2.60
C LYS A 128 -17.00 -7.21 3.87
N LYS A 129 -15.82 -6.60 4.06
CA LYS A 129 -15.44 -5.85 5.25
C LYS A 129 -14.95 -4.44 4.96
N GLN A 130 -14.54 -4.17 3.73
CA GLN A 130 -13.89 -2.93 3.34
C GLN A 130 -14.47 -2.42 2.02
N PHE A 131 -14.56 -1.10 1.88
CA PHE A 131 -14.95 -0.46 0.61
C PHE A 131 -13.72 -0.13 -0.25
N LYS A 132 -13.92 -0.13 -1.57
CA LYS A 132 -12.89 0.32 -2.54
C LYS A 132 -12.71 1.82 -2.48
N ILE A 133 -11.48 2.28 -2.63
CA ILE A 133 -11.18 3.69 -2.83
C ILE A 133 -11.17 4.01 -4.32
N LYS A 134 -11.55 5.24 -4.66
CA LYS A 134 -11.57 5.72 -6.04
C LYS A 134 -10.62 6.89 -6.18
N VAL A 135 -9.61 6.74 -7.03
CA VAL A 135 -8.74 7.86 -7.41
C VAL A 135 -9.47 8.71 -8.44
N LEU A 136 -9.63 10.00 -8.14
CA LEU A 136 -10.26 11.01 -8.99
C LEU A 136 -9.25 11.62 -9.95
N CYS A 137 -8.08 12.00 -9.43
CA CYS A 137 -7.00 12.54 -10.23
C CYS A 137 -5.63 12.34 -9.56
N ALA A 138 -4.58 12.47 -10.37
CA ALA A 138 -3.20 12.30 -9.95
C ALA A 138 -2.31 13.47 -10.41
N PHE A 139 -1.46 13.97 -9.51
CA PHE A 139 -0.52 15.07 -9.72
C PHE A 139 0.92 14.60 -9.44
N PRO A 140 1.87 14.80 -10.37
CA PRO A 140 3.27 14.37 -10.19
C PRO A 140 3.99 14.97 -8.97
N ILE A 141 3.51 16.09 -8.43
CA ILE A 141 4.01 16.72 -7.21
C ILE A 141 2.85 17.43 -6.51
N ASP A 142 2.98 17.74 -5.22
CA ASP A 142 1.98 18.47 -4.44
C ASP A 142 1.39 19.64 -5.22
N SER A 143 0.07 19.79 -5.12
CA SER A 143 -0.70 20.61 -6.03
C SER A 143 -1.71 21.49 -5.30
N TRP A 144 -1.58 21.63 -3.97
CA TRP A 144 -2.50 22.41 -3.14
C TRP A 144 -3.98 22.10 -3.38
N THR A 145 -4.29 20.83 -3.53
CA THR A 145 -5.61 20.38 -4.00
C THR A 145 -6.78 20.76 -3.10
N ALA A 146 -6.53 21.15 -1.84
CA ALA A 146 -7.55 21.70 -0.95
C ALA A 146 -8.15 23.02 -1.45
N TYR A 147 -7.43 23.75 -2.32
CA TYR A 147 -7.83 25.03 -2.88
C TYR A 147 -8.23 24.94 -4.36
N ARG A 148 -8.42 23.73 -4.87
CA ARG A 148 -8.80 23.48 -6.26
C ARG A 148 -10.29 23.18 -6.39
N THR A 149 -10.86 23.60 -7.51
CA THR A 149 -12.23 23.21 -7.89
C THR A 149 -12.33 21.72 -8.24
N ASN A 150 -13.56 21.23 -8.49
CA ASN A 150 -13.80 19.88 -9.02
C ASN A 150 -13.16 18.76 -8.16
N ASN A 151 -13.51 18.70 -6.87
CA ASN A 151 -12.97 17.72 -5.92
C ASN A 151 -11.44 17.78 -5.73
N GLY A 152 -10.87 18.97 -5.91
CA GLY A 152 -9.44 19.21 -5.83
C GLY A 152 -8.68 18.85 -7.12
N CYS A 153 -9.38 18.59 -8.22
CA CYS A 153 -8.78 18.14 -9.49
C CYS A 153 -8.74 19.19 -10.60
N GLY A 154 -9.41 20.33 -10.41
CA GLY A 154 -9.49 21.40 -11.40
C GLY A 154 -8.62 22.62 -11.06
N ASP A 155 -9.12 23.77 -11.48
CA ASP A 155 -8.53 25.09 -11.30
C ASP A 155 -8.17 25.41 -9.84
N TYR A 156 -6.96 25.91 -9.60
CA TYR A 156 -6.53 26.46 -8.31
C TYR A 156 -7.16 27.85 -8.09
N GLN A 157 -7.72 28.05 -6.90
CA GLN A 157 -8.40 29.28 -6.54
C GLN A 157 -7.82 29.88 -5.26
N GLU A 158 -7.69 31.21 -5.26
CA GLU A 158 -7.41 31.98 -4.06
C GLU A 158 -8.60 32.89 -3.75
N ASN A 159 -9.17 32.78 -2.54
CA ASN A 159 -10.39 33.48 -2.14
C ASN A 159 -11.55 33.30 -3.14
N ALA A 160 -11.71 32.07 -3.66
CA ALA A 160 -12.68 31.69 -4.69
C ALA A 160 -12.51 32.39 -6.06
N ASN A 161 -11.34 32.95 -6.33
CA ASN A 161 -11.00 33.55 -7.62
C ASN A 161 -9.92 32.73 -8.34
N THR A 162 -10.11 32.49 -9.63
CA THR A 162 -9.08 31.97 -10.53
C THR A 162 -7.91 32.94 -10.61
N LEU A 163 -6.69 32.44 -10.46
CA LEU A 163 -5.47 33.25 -10.53
C LEU A 163 -4.83 33.21 -11.92
N GLY A 164 -5.51 33.77 -12.92
CA GLY A 164 -4.98 33.86 -14.28
C GLY A 164 -5.50 32.78 -15.21
N VAL A 165 -4.69 31.77 -15.53
CA VAL A 165 -5.09 30.69 -16.45
C VAL A 165 -5.90 29.65 -15.69
N VAL A 166 -7.07 29.29 -16.22
CA VAL A 166 -7.89 28.20 -15.66
C VAL A 166 -7.19 26.87 -15.92
N GLU A 167 -6.78 26.16 -14.86
CA GLU A 167 -6.33 24.77 -15.05
C GLU A 167 -7.53 23.83 -15.20
N ASP A 168 -7.30 22.75 -15.94
CA ASP A 168 -8.22 21.62 -16.02
C ASP A 168 -7.38 20.34 -16.09
N TYR A 169 -8.05 19.20 -16.25
CA TYR A 169 -7.37 17.94 -16.48
C TYR A 169 -6.39 18.02 -17.65
N CYS A 170 -5.21 17.43 -17.50
CA CYS A 170 -4.15 17.41 -18.53
C CYS A 170 -4.69 16.97 -19.90
N GLN A 171 -5.59 15.99 -19.92
CA GLN A 171 -6.20 15.46 -21.12
C GLN A 171 -7.01 16.52 -21.90
N LYS A 172 -7.67 17.47 -21.23
CA LYS A 172 -8.38 18.57 -21.89
C LYS A 172 -7.45 19.64 -22.45
N LEU A 173 -6.22 19.71 -21.93
CA LEU A 173 -5.14 20.54 -22.46
C LEU A 173 -4.33 19.82 -23.56
N SER A 174 -4.80 18.66 -24.04
CA SER A 174 -4.09 17.80 -25.00
C SER A 174 -2.72 17.31 -24.48
N ILE A 175 -2.54 17.24 -23.17
CA ILE A 175 -1.36 16.69 -22.51
C ILE A 175 -1.65 15.21 -22.18
N SER A 176 -0.93 14.32 -22.88
CA SER A 176 -1.13 12.86 -22.82
C SER A 176 0.16 12.07 -22.60
N ASN A 177 1.26 12.76 -22.29
CA ASN A 177 2.54 12.13 -22.01
C ASN A 177 3.36 12.98 -21.05
N ALA A 178 4.33 12.35 -20.38
CA ALA A 178 5.15 12.94 -19.34
C ALA A 178 5.96 14.14 -19.82
N LYS A 179 6.49 14.08 -21.06
CA LYS A 179 7.26 15.20 -21.64
C LYS A 179 6.40 16.44 -21.84
N ALA A 180 5.19 16.27 -22.41
CA ALA A 180 4.25 17.38 -22.60
C ALA A 180 3.78 17.97 -21.25
N TRP A 181 3.67 17.14 -20.20
CA TRP A 181 3.41 17.62 -18.85
C TRP A 181 4.58 18.45 -18.31
N MET A 182 5.82 17.98 -18.44
CA MET A 182 7.01 18.73 -17.99
C MET A 182 7.13 20.06 -18.74
N GLU A 183 6.96 20.07 -20.06
CA GLU A 183 6.94 21.31 -20.86
C GLU A 183 5.83 22.29 -20.40
N HIS A 184 4.72 21.79 -19.85
CA HIS A 184 3.68 22.61 -19.24
C HIS A 184 4.08 23.12 -17.86
N TYR A 185 4.63 22.26 -17.02
CA TYR A 185 5.12 22.58 -15.68
C TYR A 185 6.21 23.67 -15.72
N ASP A 186 7.21 23.52 -16.60
CA ASP A 186 8.33 24.45 -16.76
C ASP A 186 7.94 25.86 -17.22
N ARG A 187 6.76 26.00 -17.85
CA ARG A 187 6.25 27.35 -18.20
C ARG A 187 5.85 28.13 -16.95
N GLN A 188 5.48 27.43 -15.89
CA GLN A 188 5.04 28.01 -14.62
C GLN A 188 6.21 28.26 -13.65
N THR A 189 7.34 27.55 -13.80
CA THR A 189 8.54 27.70 -12.95
C THR A 189 9.38 28.94 -13.30
N ARG A 190 9.12 29.59 -14.43
CA ARG A 190 9.80 30.85 -14.84
C ARG A 190 9.37 32.08 -14.04
N ASP A 191 8.53 31.89 -13.03
CA ASP A 191 8.09 32.91 -12.09
C ASP A 191 9.04 32.98 -10.88
N PRO A 192 9.29 34.15 -10.28
CA PRO A 192 10.11 34.26 -9.07
C PRO A 192 9.56 33.46 -7.88
N GLU A 193 8.26 33.11 -7.87
CA GLU A 193 7.70 32.22 -6.87
C GLU A 193 7.94 30.75 -7.25
N ALA A 194 8.94 30.13 -6.60
CA ALA A 194 9.38 28.75 -6.87
C ALA A 194 8.23 27.71 -6.84
N THR A 195 7.23 27.92 -6.00
CA THR A 195 6.11 26.97 -5.85
C THR A 195 4.96 27.25 -6.81
N LYS A 196 5.03 28.27 -7.66
CA LYS A 196 3.93 28.57 -8.59
C LYS A 196 3.59 27.35 -9.45
N ALA A 197 4.57 26.62 -9.94
CA ALA A 197 4.32 25.43 -10.75
C ALA A 197 3.46 24.36 -10.06
N HIS A 198 3.52 24.26 -8.73
CA HIS A 198 2.67 23.34 -7.95
C HIS A 198 1.19 23.72 -8.06
N ARG A 199 0.86 25.03 -8.01
CA ARG A 199 -0.52 25.53 -8.15
C ARG A 199 -1.04 25.50 -9.58
N PHE A 200 -0.16 25.64 -10.56
CA PHE A 200 -0.56 25.81 -11.96
C PHE A 200 -0.31 24.56 -12.84
N GLN A 201 0.10 23.44 -12.25
CA GLN A 201 0.18 22.16 -12.96
C GLN A 201 -1.23 21.61 -13.28
N CYS A 202 -1.35 20.87 -14.38
CA CYS A 202 -2.54 20.08 -14.64
C CYS A 202 -2.49 18.73 -13.90
N GLY A 203 -3.66 18.24 -13.49
CA GLY A 203 -3.83 16.89 -12.92
C GLY A 203 -4.33 15.90 -13.97
N PHE A 204 -3.93 14.63 -13.86
CA PHE A 204 -4.43 13.58 -14.76
C PHE A 204 -5.77 13.05 -14.26
N ASP A 205 -6.84 13.14 -15.08
CA ASP A 205 -8.14 12.53 -14.76
C ASP A 205 -8.04 11.00 -14.82
N THR A 206 -8.42 10.32 -13.74
CA THR A 206 -8.37 8.86 -13.62
C THR A 206 -9.75 8.22 -13.53
N THR A 207 -10.81 9.00 -13.77
CA THR A 207 -12.21 8.55 -13.66
C THR A 207 -12.84 8.15 -14.99
N LYS A 208 -12.25 8.57 -16.11
CA LYS A 208 -12.83 8.43 -17.46
C LYS A 208 -11.78 8.07 -18.48
N ASP A 209 -12.23 7.38 -19.53
CA ASP A 209 -11.42 7.18 -20.72
C ASP A 209 -11.54 8.40 -21.64
N TYR A 210 -10.45 8.71 -22.33
CA TYR A 210 -10.30 9.91 -23.15
C TYR A 210 -10.12 9.53 -24.63
N PHE A 211 -9.74 10.52 -25.44
CA PHE A 211 -9.63 10.43 -26.90
C PHE A 211 -8.85 9.20 -27.39
N GLY A 212 -9.32 8.61 -28.48
CA GLY A 212 -8.64 7.50 -29.14
C GLY A 212 -8.50 6.28 -28.22
N THR A 213 -7.28 5.82 -28.04
CA THR A 213 -6.93 4.67 -27.18
C THR A 213 -6.44 5.08 -25.80
N TYR A 214 -6.39 6.39 -25.48
CA TYR A 214 -5.87 6.89 -24.22
C TYR A 214 -6.92 6.81 -23.10
N ASN A 215 -6.77 5.82 -22.23
CA ASN A 215 -7.72 5.52 -21.16
C ASN A 215 -7.25 6.05 -19.80
N LYS A 216 -8.07 5.87 -18.76
CA LYS A 216 -7.74 6.29 -17.39
C LYS A 216 -6.47 5.64 -16.80
N ALA A 217 -6.13 4.42 -17.21
CA ALA A 217 -4.89 3.77 -16.77
C ALA A 217 -3.67 4.39 -17.45
N ASP A 218 -3.80 4.79 -18.72
CA ASP A 218 -2.76 5.55 -19.43
C ASP A 218 -2.53 6.92 -18.77
N ALA A 219 -3.60 7.56 -18.30
CA ALA A 219 -3.52 8.79 -17.52
C ALA A 219 -2.76 8.60 -16.20
N PHE A 220 -3.10 7.57 -15.42
CA PHE A 220 -2.38 7.25 -14.18
C PHE A 220 -0.91 6.90 -14.45
N ASN A 221 -0.63 6.12 -15.50
CA ASN A 221 0.74 5.80 -15.87
C ASN A 221 1.52 7.04 -16.33
N THR A 222 0.86 7.99 -17.01
CA THR A 222 1.50 9.25 -17.41
C THR A 222 1.86 10.11 -16.20
N PHE A 223 1.04 10.11 -15.15
CA PHE A 223 1.38 10.70 -13.85
C PHE A 223 2.68 10.09 -13.29
N VAL A 224 2.81 8.77 -13.27
CA VAL A 224 4.04 8.08 -12.83
C VAL A 224 5.24 8.48 -13.69
N GLU A 225 5.11 8.45 -15.02
CA GLU A 225 6.20 8.82 -15.92
C GLU A 225 6.60 10.30 -15.78
N ALA A 226 5.64 11.20 -15.53
CA ALA A 226 5.90 12.60 -15.27
C ALA A 226 6.67 12.80 -13.95
N ARG A 227 6.34 12.03 -12.90
CA ARG A 227 7.11 12.03 -11.65
C ARG A 227 8.57 11.63 -11.90
N LYS A 228 8.81 10.59 -12.70
CA LYS A 228 10.18 10.11 -12.99
C LYS A 228 11.01 11.16 -13.72
N ILE A 229 10.41 11.89 -14.67
CA ILE A 229 11.08 13.02 -15.33
C ILE A 229 11.41 14.10 -14.29
N LEU A 230 10.43 14.52 -13.48
CA LEU A 230 10.63 15.53 -12.44
C LEU A 230 11.77 15.16 -11.47
N ALA A 231 11.84 13.89 -11.07
CA ALA A 231 12.84 13.41 -10.12
C ALA A 231 14.26 13.29 -10.70
N THR A 232 14.41 13.34 -12.02
CA THR A 232 15.72 13.29 -12.71
C THR A 232 16.10 14.60 -13.39
N ASP A 233 15.20 15.57 -13.40
CA ASP A 233 15.42 16.91 -13.93
C ASP A 233 16.48 17.68 -13.10
N SER A 234 17.31 18.49 -13.76
CA SER A 234 18.40 19.18 -13.07
C SER A 234 17.93 20.22 -12.06
N ASP A 235 16.79 20.86 -12.36
CA ASP A 235 16.27 22.02 -11.64
C ASP A 235 15.24 21.54 -10.61
N GLU A 236 14.45 20.51 -10.95
CA GLU A 236 13.32 20.05 -10.11
C GLU A 236 13.64 18.84 -9.20
N LYS A 237 14.72 18.07 -9.43
CA LYS A 237 15.02 16.86 -8.63
C LYS A 237 15.06 17.08 -7.12
N GLY A 238 15.48 18.27 -6.69
CA GLY A 238 15.56 18.63 -5.28
C GLY A 238 14.19 18.77 -4.66
N ASP A 239 13.26 19.39 -5.37
CA ASP A 239 11.87 19.51 -4.93
C ASP A 239 11.13 18.18 -5.05
N ALA A 240 11.36 17.44 -6.13
CA ALA A 240 10.80 16.10 -6.29
C ALA A 240 11.09 15.20 -5.09
N ILE A 241 12.33 15.08 -4.60
CA ILE A 241 12.60 14.21 -3.45
C ILE A 241 11.97 14.72 -2.13
N ASN A 242 11.83 16.04 -1.96
CA ASN A 242 11.34 16.67 -0.72
C ASN A 242 9.82 16.88 -0.68
N THR A 243 9.15 16.77 -1.84
CA THR A 243 7.72 17.02 -1.99
C THR A 243 7.03 15.80 -2.57
N GLN A 244 5.96 15.36 -1.90
CA GLN A 244 5.24 14.16 -2.25
C GLN A 244 4.54 14.31 -3.61
N SER A 245 4.30 13.20 -4.28
CA SER A 245 3.24 13.17 -5.30
C SER A 245 1.88 13.29 -4.61
N GLU A 246 0.86 13.73 -5.34
CA GLU A 246 -0.48 13.92 -4.76
C GLU A 246 -1.57 13.25 -5.59
N LEU A 247 -2.40 12.44 -4.93
CA LEU A 247 -3.65 11.94 -5.48
C LEU A 247 -4.83 12.60 -4.75
N ARG A 248 -5.92 12.78 -5.50
CA ARG A 248 -7.24 12.99 -4.89
C ARG A 248 -8.04 11.71 -4.97
N ILE A 249 -8.43 11.20 -3.82
CA ILE A 249 -9.38 10.10 -3.73
C ILE A 249 -10.77 10.62 -3.36
N GLU A 250 -11.81 9.94 -3.79
CA GLU A 250 -13.19 10.27 -3.44
C GLU A 250 -13.36 10.27 -1.92
N THR A 251 -13.91 11.36 -1.37
CA THR A 251 -14.17 11.50 0.07
C THR A 251 -15.14 10.40 0.50
N TRP A 252 -14.79 9.67 1.56
CA TRP A 252 -15.69 8.73 2.23
C TRP A 252 -16.36 9.40 3.43
N PRO A 253 -17.55 8.93 3.87
CA PRO A 253 -18.21 9.51 5.01
C PRO A 253 -17.59 9.01 6.31
N ASP A 254 -17.86 9.75 7.38
CA ASP A 254 -17.38 9.43 8.73
C ASP A 254 -17.71 7.98 9.12
N ASN A 255 -16.86 7.41 9.97
CA ASN A 255 -16.99 6.05 10.48
C ASN A 255 -18.39 5.70 11.04
N LYS A 256 -19.08 6.68 11.65
CA LYS A 256 -20.44 6.53 12.19
C LYS A 256 -21.49 6.18 11.13
N TYR A 257 -21.19 6.41 9.85
CA TYR A 257 -22.03 6.09 8.70
C TYR A 257 -21.57 4.84 7.92
N TRP A 258 -20.56 4.10 8.40
CA TRP A 258 -20.06 2.92 7.69
C TRP A 258 -21.00 1.71 7.73
N LYS A 259 -21.98 1.70 8.64
CA LYS A 259 -23.06 0.68 8.68
C LYS A 259 -24.26 1.15 7.87
N ARG A 260 -24.44 0.62 6.65
CA ARG A 260 -25.49 1.04 5.70
C ARG A 260 -25.67 0.07 4.53
N ASP A 261 -26.70 0.25 3.71
CA ASP A 261 -26.94 -0.57 2.51
C ASP A 261 -25.98 -0.18 1.38
N TRP A 262 -24.78 -0.76 1.32
CA TRP A 262 -23.76 -0.48 0.30
C TRP A 262 -24.17 -0.76 -1.15
N SER A 263 -25.34 -1.39 -1.39
CA SER A 263 -25.87 -1.67 -2.73
C SER A 263 -26.87 -0.63 -3.24
N SER A 264 -27.27 0.33 -2.41
CA SER A 264 -28.30 1.32 -2.73
C SER A 264 -27.89 2.21 -3.92
N GLN A 265 -28.70 2.20 -4.98
CA GLN A 265 -28.55 3.07 -6.15
C GLN A 265 -29.03 4.50 -5.90
N GLU A 266 -29.81 4.71 -4.83
CA GLU A 266 -30.26 6.05 -4.40
C GLU A 266 -29.12 6.84 -3.75
N ARG A 267 -28.06 6.15 -3.29
CA ARG A 267 -26.85 6.83 -2.82
C ARG A 267 -26.00 7.24 -4.01
N VAL A 268 -25.83 8.54 -4.16
CA VAL A 268 -25.03 9.13 -5.23
C VAL A 268 -23.59 9.27 -4.74
N LYS A 269 -22.86 8.15 -4.56
CA LYS A 269 -21.46 8.06 -4.03
C LYS A 269 -21.38 7.82 -2.50
N PHE A 270 -20.22 8.11 -1.92
CA PHE A 270 -19.85 8.08 -0.51
C PHE A 270 -20.55 9.17 0.34
N ASP A 271 -21.84 9.37 0.10
CA ASP A 271 -22.62 10.48 0.67
C ASP A 271 -23.25 10.11 2.03
N ALA A 272 -24.01 11.06 2.57
CA ALA A 272 -24.67 11.08 3.88
C ALA A 272 -25.80 10.07 3.92
N SER A 273 -26.33 9.83 5.11
CA SER A 273 -27.35 8.81 5.30
C SER A 273 -28.61 9.09 4.48
N VAL A 274 -29.05 8.12 3.69
CA VAL A 274 -30.33 8.18 2.97
C VAL A 274 -31.38 7.28 3.65
N ALA A 275 -32.65 7.40 3.26
CA ALA A 275 -33.74 6.63 3.87
C ALA A 275 -33.52 5.10 3.79
N SER A 276 -32.92 4.60 2.72
CA SER A 276 -32.56 3.18 2.57
C SER A 276 -31.51 2.69 3.59
N ASP A 277 -30.78 3.58 4.27
CA ASP A 277 -29.81 3.20 5.31
C ASP A 277 -30.49 2.73 6.60
N GLY A 278 -31.75 3.11 6.80
CA GLY A 278 -32.57 2.63 7.91
C GLY A 278 -33.02 1.17 7.77
N ASP A 279 -32.87 0.56 6.59
CA ASP A 279 -33.15 -0.86 6.36
C ASP A 279 -32.04 -1.74 6.95
N SER A 280 -32.18 -2.02 8.25
CA SER A 280 -31.22 -2.85 9.00
C SER A 280 -30.97 -4.24 8.40
N ALA A 281 -31.86 -4.76 7.56
CA ALA A 281 -31.70 -6.07 6.92
C ALA A 281 -30.67 -6.04 5.79
N LYS A 282 -30.44 -4.88 5.16
CA LYS A 282 -29.45 -4.69 4.09
C LYS A 282 -28.18 -3.99 4.55
N ALA A 283 -28.21 -3.37 5.73
CA ALA A 283 -27.08 -2.62 6.23
C ALA A 283 -25.89 -3.51 6.59
N THR A 284 -24.77 -3.33 5.91
CA THR A 284 -23.49 -3.97 6.22
C THR A 284 -22.46 -2.94 6.67
N TYR A 285 -21.51 -3.37 7.48
CA TYR A 285 -20.41 -2.53 7.94
C TYR A 285 -19.21 -2.73 7.02
N LEU A 286 -18.77 -1.67 6.33
CA LEU A 286 -17.53 -1.66 5.57
C LEU A 286 -16.61 -0.57 6.10
N GLU A 287 -15.40 -0.94 6.51
CA GLU A 287 -14.38 -0.01 7.04
C GLU A 287 -13.47 0.54 5.92
N LEU A 288 -12.81 1.67 6.20
CA LEU A 288 -11.76 2.20 5.33
C LEU A 288 -10.66 1.15 5.13
N PRO A 289 -10.12 0.94 3.90
CA PRO A 289 -9.16 -0.13 3.65
C PRO A 289 -7.74 0.26 4.11
N ILE A 290 -7.58 0.63 5.39
CA ILE A 290 -6.26 0.82 5.99
C ILE A 290 -5.53 -0.54 5.96
N ALA A 291 -4.30 -0.57 5.44
CA ALA A 291 -3.40 -1.71 5.55
C ALA A 291 -2.63 -1.69 6.87
N ALA A 292 -2.12 -0.51 7.26
CA ALA A 292 -1.35 -0.30 8.48
C ALA A 292 -1.45 1.16 8.95
N PHE A 293 -1.37 1.37 10.26
CA PHE A 293 -0.91 2.65 10.80
C PHE A 293 0.61 2.75 10.59
N ILE A 294 1.12 3.95 10.37
CA ILE A 294 2.52 4.14 10.01
C ILE A 294 3.16 5.28 10.78
N TYR A 295 4.47 5.19 10.95
CA TYR A 295 5.29 6.30 11.42
C TYR A 295 6.66 6.30 10.74
N GLU A 296 7.20 7.49 10.56
CA GLU A 296 8.50 7.72 9.91
C GLU A 296 9.64 7.55 10.91
N SER A 297 10.62 6.71 10.55
CA SER A 297 11.84 6.52 11.31
C SER A 297 12.85 5.64 10.57
N GLY A 298 14.15 5.84 10.81
CA GLY A 298 15.22 5.00 10.26
C GLY A 298 15.12 3.52 10.67
N VAL A 299 15.11 2.62 9.70
CA VAL A 299 15.09 1.15 9.87
C VAL A 299 16.51 0.59 10.02
N ASP A 300 17.49 1.10 9.26
CA ASP A 300 18.87 0.59 9.30
C ASP A 300 19.71 1.13 10.46
N TYR A 301 19.16 2.07 11.24
CA TYR A 301 19.83 2.68 12.37
C TYR A 301 18.83 2.90 13.52
N ILE A 302 19.36 3.06 14.73
CA ILE A 302 18.52 3.39 15.89
C ILE A 302 18.25 4.88 15.88
N ASP A 303 17.13 5.27 15.31
CA ASP A 303 16.60 6.63 15.42
C ASP A 303 16.11 6.90 16.84
N ARG A 304 16.64 7.95 17.47
CA ARG A 304 16.33 8.34 18.85
C ARG A 304 15.83 9.79 18.95
N THR A 305 15.29 10.32 17.86
CA THR A 305 14.74 11.67 17.87
C THR A 305 13.41 11.73 18.65
N THR A 306 13.16 12.87 19.31
CA THR A 306 11.87 13.14 19.96
C THR A 306 10.70 13.01 18.98
N THR A 307 10.93 13.41 17.73
CA THR A 307 9.96 13.29 16.63
C THR A 307 9.57 11.85 16.39
N THR A 308 10.52 10.93 16.22
CA THR A 308 10.25 9.50 16.04
C THR A 308 9.49 8.91 17.22
N TYR A 309 9.89 9.22 18.47
CA TYR A 309 9.17 8.72 19.64
C TYR A 309 7.71 9.21 19.67
N THR A 310 7.51 10.49 19.38
CA THR A 310 6.17 11.09 19.30
C THR A 310 5.35 10.44 18.19
N ALA A 311 5.93 10.28 17.00
CA ALA A 311 5.27 9.69 15.84
C ALA A 311 4.81 8.25 16.11
N ARG A 312 5.66 7.43 16.73
CA ARG A 312 5.32 6.08 17.17
C ARG A 312 4.20 6.09 18.20
N ASP A 313 4.26 6.98 19.19
CA ASP A 313 3.24 7.06 20.24
C ASP A 313 1.88 7.54 19.70
N LEU A 314 1.87 8.38 18.66
CA LEU A 314 0.65 8.74 17.92
C LEU A 314 0.09 7.56 17.12
N ALA A 315 0.95 6.81 16.41
CA ALA A 315 0.51 5.60 15.69
C ALA A 315 -0.07 4.54 16.64
N ARG A 316 0.48 4.41 17.86
CA ARG A 316 -0.05 3.56 18.94
C ARG A 316 -1.44 4.00 19.40
N ASP A 317 -1.63 5.29 19.60
CA ASP A 317 -2.93 5.87 19.96
C ASP A 317 -3.97 5.64 18.87
N ASP A 318 -3.60 5.82 17.60
CA ASP A 318 -4.51 5.62 16.48
C ASP A 318 -4.90 4.14 16.30
N GLN A 319 -3.95 3.20 16.45
CA GLN A 319 -4.26 1.77 16.45
C GLN A 319 -5.21 1.39 17.59
N HIS A 320 -5.00 1.93 18.79
CA HIS A 320 -5.87 1.70 19.94
C HIS A 320 -7.30 2.18 19.65
N ARG A 321 -7.46 3.45 19.29
CA ARG A 321 -8.77 4.06 19.00
C ARG A 321 -9.48 3.38 17.83
N TRP A 322 -8.73 2.88 16.84
CA TRP A 322 -9.29 2.14 15.71
C TRP A 322 -9.97 0.85 16.16
N VAL A 323 -9.31 0.07 17.02
CA VAL A 323 -9.85 -1.20 17.54
C VAL A 323 -10.97 -0.95 18.56
N GLU A 324 -10.87 0.10 19.40
CA GLU A 324 -11.94 0.49 20.33
C GLU A 324 -13.27 0.78 19.62
N GLN A 325 -13.23 1.22 18.36
CA GLN A 325 -14.42 1.45 17.53
C GLN A 325 -15.00 0.16 16.92
N GLY A 326 -14.40 -0.99 17.18
CA GLY A 326 -14.84 -2.28 16.65
C GLY A 326 -14.32 -2.58 15.23
N ASN A 327 -13.38 -1.78 14.71
CA ASN A 327 -12.75 -2.08 13.43
C ASN A 327 -11.78 -3.25 13.53
N THR A 328 -11.47 -3.87 12.38
CA THR A 328 -10.53 -4.98 12.31
C THR A 328 -9.11 -4.52 12.65
N TRP A 329 -8.37 -5.26 13.48
CA TRP A 329 -6.98 -4.93 13.86
C TRP A 329 -6.09 -4.62 12.64
N ARG A 330 -5.26 -3.58 12.76
CA ARG A 330 -4.26 -3.17 11.77
C ARG A 330 -2.91 -2.96 12.44
N PRO A 331 -1.81 -3.47 11.87
CA PRO A 331 -0.49 -3.28 12.46
C PRO A 331 -0.03 -1.83 12.39
N ILE A 332 0.91 -1.49 13.25
CA ILE A 332 1.78 -0.32 13.10
C ILE A 332 3.04 -0.78 12.37
N VAL A 333 3.30 -0.18 11.22
CA VAL A 333 4.48 -0.44 10.38
C VAL A 333 5.35 0.82 10.35
N LYS A 334 6.59 0.66 10.77
CA LYS A 334 7.62 1.70 10.67
C LYS A 334 8.06 1.83 9.21
N ILE A 335 8.14 3.06 8.71
CA ILE A 335 8.63 3.37 7.36
C ILE A 335 9.92 4.18 7.45
N GLN A 336 10.96 3.72 6.77
CA GLN A 336 12.09 4.56 6.39
C GLN A 336 11.86 4.99 4.94
N PHE A 337 11.57 6.27 4.74
CA PHE A 337 11.50 6.84 3.39
C PHE A 337 12.90 6.94 2.76
N PRO A 338 13.00 6.87 1.42
CA PRO A 338 14.27 7.01 0.73
C PRO A 338 14.78 8.46 0.83
N ASN A 339 16.10 8.64 1.01
CA ASN A 339 16.69 9.98 0.99
C ASN A 339 16.99 10.48 -0.44
N SER A 340 16.94 9.58 -1.42
CA SER A 340 17.15 9.85 -2.83
C SER A 340 16.46 8.78 -3.68
N ILE A 341 16.29 9.04 -4.98
CA ILE A 341 15.75 8.06 -5.96
C ILE A 341 16.65 6.83 -6.19
N ALA A 342 17.84 6.79 -5.59
CA ALA A 342 18.72 5.61 -5.63
C ALA A 342 18.47 4.67 -4.44
N GLU A 343 17.70 5.10 -3.44
CA GLU A 343 17.37 4.34 -2.25
C GLU A 343 15.93 3.82 -2.33
N ASP A 344 15.69 2.64 -1.76
CA ASP A 344 14.34 2.09 -1.62
C ASP A 344 13.76 2.46 -0.25
N ALA A 345 12.45 2.73 -0.19
CA ALA A 345 11.71 2.74 1.07
C ALA A 345 11.80 1.38 1.78
N LYS A 346 11.84 1.38 3.11
CA LYS A 346 11.86 0.17 3.93
C LYS A 346 10.69 0.13 4.91
N PHE A 347 10.15 -1.06 5.11
CA PHE A 347 8.96 -1.31 5.93
C PHE A 347 9.32 -2.32 7.02
N LEU A 348 9.10 -1.96 8.28
CA LEU A 348 9.41 -2.82 9.41
C LEU A 348 8.22 -2.92 10.35
N TYR A 349 7.77 -4.15 10.60
CA TYR A 349 6.88 -4.45 11.71
C TYR A 349 7.70 -4.74 12.98
N VAL A 350 7.40 -4.02 14.05
CA VAL A 350 8.05 -4.20 15.35
C VAL A 350 6.97 -4.57 16.37
N PRO A 351 7.01 -5.79 16.96
CA PRO A 351 6.00 -6.23 17.92
C PRO A 351 5.82 -5.32 19.13
N VAL A 352 6.93 -4.77 19.66
CA VAL A 352 6.87 -3.83 20.79
C VAL A 352 6.30 -2.46 20.43
N ASP A 353 6.12 -2.17 19.14
CA ASP A 353 5.49 -0.93 18.67
C ASP A 353 3.98 -0.98 18.63
N GLN A 354 3.39 -2.17 18.75
CA GLN A 354 1.95 -2.36 18.77
C GLN A 354 1.38 -1.94 20.13
N HIS A 355 0.26 -1.20 20.11
CA HIS A 355 -0.53 -0.94 21.30
C HIS A 355 -1.51 -2.09 21.57
N VAL A 356 -2.17 -2.57 20.51
CA VAL A 356 -3.12 -3.70 20.58
C VAL A 356 -2.42 -4.96 20.10
N GLN A 357 -2.52 -6.04 20.89
CA GLN A 357 -1.91 -7.32 20.54
C GLN A 357 -2.40 -7.82 19.18
N PRO A 358 -1.49 -8.34 18.33
CA PRO A 358 -1.86 -8.88 17.03
C PRO A 358 -2.79 -10.10 17.20
N PRO A 359 -3.75 -10.31 16.28
CA PRO A 359 -4.55 -11.52 16.28
C PRO A 359 -3.67 -12.74 16.00
N VAL A 360 -3.96 -13.85 16.68
CA VAL A 360 -3.25 -15.11 16.47
C VAL A 360 -3.61 -15.66 15.10
N ASP A 361 -2.60 -15.84 14.25
CA ASP A 361 -2.73 -16.55 12.98
C ASP A 361 -1.57 -17.52 12.82
N SER A 362 -1.83 -18.80 13.09
CA SER A 362 -0.85 -19.89 13.04
C SER A 362 -0.32 -20.18 11.63
N ARG A 363 -0.85 -19.50 10.61
CA ARG A 363 -0.40 -19.61 9.21
C ARG A 363 0.56 -18.47 8.82
N SER A 364 0.81 -17.51 9.71
CA SER A 364 1.82 -16.47 9.50
C SER A 364 3.21 -17.07 9.72
N CYS A 365 4.15 -16.76 8.85
CA CYS A 365 5.49 -17.35 8.86
C CYS A 365 6.55 -16.25 8.78
N ASP A 366 7.67 -16.41 9.51
CA ASP A 366 8.79 -15.46 9.40
C ASP A 366 9.27 -15.38 7.94
N ASN A 367 9.41 -16.56 7.34
CA ASN A 367 9.62 -16.76 5.91
C ASN A 367 8.72 -17.88 5.40
N TYR A 368 8.05 -17.63 4.29
CA TYR A 368 7.29 -18.64 3.56
C TYR A 368 8.19 -19.47 2.63
N ILE A 369 9.29 -18.88 2.16
CA ILE A 369 10.13 -19.41 1.10
C ILE A 369 11.59 -19.39 1.53
N GLU A 370 12.19 -20.58 1.61
CA GLU A 370 13.58 -20.77 1.96
C GLU A 370 14.49 -20.38 0.79
N LYS A 371 14.19 -20.90 -0.40
CA LYS A 371 15.04 -20.74 -1.59
C LYS A 371 14.21 -20.70 -2.87
N ILE A 372 14.69 -19.98 -3.87
CA ILE A 372 14.17 -20.03 -5.24
C ILE A 372 15.31 -20.18 -6.25
N GLU A 373 15.05 -20.89 -7.34
CA GLU A 373 16.01 -21.14 -8.42
C GLU A 373 15.31 -21.22 -9.76
N TRP A 374 15.92 -20.68 -10.80
CA TRP A 374 15.40 -20.79 -12.15
C TRP A 374 15.92 -22.04 -12.86
N ASP A 375 15.01 -22.78 -13.49
CA ASP A 375 15.30 -23.89 -14.38
C ASP A 375 14.81 -23.57 -15.79
N ASN A 376 15.76 -23.25 -16.68
CA ASN A 376 15.48 -22.95 -18.09
C ASN A 376 15.35 -24.22 -18.96
N ASN A 377 15.49 -25.40 -18.34
CA ASN A 377 15.45 -26.69 -19.02
C ASN A 377 14.33 -27.60 -18.52
N TYR A 378 13.32 -27.03 -17.84
CA TYR A 378 12.18 -27.78 -17.36
C TYR A 378 11.40 -28.38 -18.54
N VAL A 379 11.21 -29.70 -18.52
CA VAL A 379 10.50 -30.43 -19.57
C VAL A 379 9.06 -30.63 -19.12
N GLU A 380 8.17 -29.88 -19.75
CA GLU A 380 6.73 -29.90 -19.54
C GLU A 380 6.10 -30.85 -20.58
N PRO A 381 5.25 -31.83 -20.19
CA PRO A 381 4.68 -32.82 -21.11
C PRO A 381 3.97 -32.29 -22.35
N VAL A 382 3.38 -31.09 -22.31
CA VAL A 382 2.58 -30.49 -23.39
C VAL A 382 3.33 -29.36 -24.08
N LEU A 383 3.96 -28.47 -23.31
CA LEU A 383 4.63 -27.27 -23.83
C LEU A 383 6.10 -27.51 -24.22
N GLY A 384 6.64 -28.70 -23.92
CA GLY A 384 8.04 -29.03 -24.15
C GLY A 384 8.96 -28.30 -23.17
N LYS A 385 10.11 -27.85 -23.66
CA LYS A 385 11.13 -27.21 -22.81
C LYS A 385 10.75 -25.77 -22.52
N ILE A 386 10.43 -25.46 -21.27
CA ILE A 386 10.06 -24.13 -20.80
C ILE A 386 10.87 -23.70 -19.58
N SER A 387 10.81 -22.41 -19.28
CA SER A 387 11.31 -21.82 -18.04
C SER A 387 10.40 -22.22 -16.87
N SER A 388 10.98 -22.54 -15.72
CA SER A 388 10.26 -22.82 -14.47
C SER A 388 11.02 -22.25 -13.29
N LEU A 389 10.31 -21.65 -12.33
CA LEU A 389 10.89 -21.26 -11.06
C LEU A 389 10.64 -22.37 -10.03
N LYS A 390 11.74 -22.98 -9.58
CA LYS A 390 11.77 -23.92 -8.49
C LYS A 390 11.74 -23.15 -7.18
N ILE A 391 10.84 -23.56 -6.28
CA ILE A 391 10.62 -22.93 -4.99
C ILE A 391 10.81 -24.01 -3.93
N THR A 392 11.70 -23.74 -2.97
CA THR A 392 11.81 -24.53 -1.74
C THR A 392 11.06 -23.78 -0.64
N PRO A 393 9.81 -24.17 -0.32
CA PRO A 393 9.04 -23.54 0.75
C PRO A 393 9.56 -23.96 2.13
N THR A 394 9.44 -23.10 3.14
CA THR A 394 9.72 -23.47 4.52
C THR A 394 8.67 -24.47 5.05
N ALA A 395 8.95 -25.12 6.18
CA ALA A 395 7.97 -26.01 6.82
C ALA A 395 6.66 -25.30 7.18
N CYS A 396 6.73 -24.03 7.60
CA CYS A 396 5.57 -23.18 7.83
C CYS A 396 4.89 -22.80 6.51
N GLY A 397 5.67 -22.39 5.50
CA GLY A 397 5.15 -21.96 4.21
C GLY A 397 4.34 -23.02 3.47
N ARG A 398 4.71 -24.31 3.61
CA ARG A 398 3.93 -25.43 3.05
C ARG A 398 2.52 -25.55 3.64
N LYS A 399 2.28 -24.98 4.83
CA LYS A 399 1.02 -25.04 5.58
C LYS A 399 0.28 -23.71 5.64
N ALA A 400 0.75 -22.69 4.92
CA ALA A 400 0.20 -21.33 4.97
C ALA A 400 -1.26 -21.28 4.46
N GLY A 401 -1.62 -22.16 3.52
CA GLY A 401 -2.97 -22.25 2.96
C GLY A 401 -3.35 -21.07 2.06
N VAL A 402 -4.47 -21.18 1.34
CA VAL A 402 -4.91 -20.17 0.36
C VAL A 402 -5.14 -18.79 0.94
N GLY A 403 -5.51 -18.67 2.23
CA GLY A 403 -5.66 -17.37 2.89
C GLY A 403 -4.35 -16.58 3.05
N LYS A 404 -3.19 -17.18 2.75
CA LYS A 404 -1.88 -16.52 2.75
C LYS A 404 -1.29 -16.37 1.34
N THR A 405 -2.05 -16.68 0.28
CA THR A 405 -1.55 -16.62 -1.12
C THR A 405 -0.88 -15.28 -1.45
N ASN A 406 -1.49 -14.16 -1.03
CA ASN A 406 -0.97 -12.83 -1.35
C ASN A 406 0.40 -12.57 -0.71
N VAL A 407 0.59 -12.92 0.58
CA VAL A 407 1.88 -12.70 1.26
C VAL A 407 2.95 -13.69 0.81
N VAL A 408 2.57 -14.95 0.51
CA VAL A 408 3.51 -15.92 -0.08
C VAL A 408 3.98 -15.46 -1.46
N LEU A 409 3.05 -14.94 -2.28
CA LEU A 409 3.36 -14.36 -3.59
C LEU A 409 4.24 -13.12 -3.45
N ALA A 410 3.96 -12.24 -2.49
CA ALA A 410 4.78 -11.07 -2.20
C ALA A 410 6.22 -11.47 -1.84
N GLU A 411 6.40 -12.45 -0.96
CA GLU A 411 7.72 -12.97 -0.61
C GLU A 411 8.45 -13.57 -1.81
N LEU A 412 7.73 -14.38 -2.59
CA LEU A 412 8.23 -14.96 -3.83
C LEU A 412 8.71 -13.85 -4.78
N ALA A 413 7.98 -12.75 -4.82
CA ALA A 413 8.25 -11.66 -5.72
C ALA A 413 9.49 -10.85 -5.41
N ILE A 414 9.60 -10.50 -4.14
CA ILE A 414 10.77 -9.79 -3.63
C ILE A 414 12.02 -10.65 -3.87
N LYS A 415 11.95 -11.96 -3.59
CA LYS A 415 13.08 -12.88 -3.84
C LYS A 415 13.40 -13.03 -5.33
N ALA A 416 12.38 -13.18 -6.19
CA ALA A 416 12.58 -13.37 -7.63
C ALA A 416 13.21 -12.14 -8.29
N ALA A 417 12.74 -10.94 -7.93
CA ALA A 417 13.33 -9.69 -8.40
C ALA A 417 14.79 -9.51 -7.94
N ALA A 418 15.13 -9.98 -6.73
CA ALA A 418 16.51 -9.96 -6.24
C ALA A 418 17.41 -10.99 -6.94
N LEU A 419 16.86 -12.14 -7.36
CA LEU A 419 17.60 -13.20 -8.03
C LEU A 419 17.97 -12.84 -9.47
N ASP A 420 17.03 -12.28 -10.23
CA ASP A 420 17.25 -11.85 -11.62
C ASP A 420 16.40 -10.61 -11.96
N PRO A 421 16.91 -9.39 -11.69
CA PRO A 421 16.15 -8.15 -11.85
C PRO A 421 15.69 -7.84 -13.28
N ASN A 422 16.35 -8.41 -14.30
CA ASN A 422 16.08 -8.11 -15.70
C ASN A 422 15.17 -9.14 -16.38
N ARG A 423 14.64 -10.08 -15.59
CA ARG A 423 13.92 -11.24 -16.10
C ARG A 423 12.50 -10.90 -16.53
N LYS A 424 12.25 -10.90 -17.84
CA LYS A 424 10.97 -10.47 -18.44
C LYS A 424 9.87 -11.54 -18.50
N ASP A 425 10.22 -12.82 -18.44
CA ASP A 425 9.23 -13.91 -18.43
C ASP A 425 8.52 -14.01 -17.07
N TRP A 426 8.98 -13.29 -16.05
CA TRP A 426 8.36 -13.26 -14.75
C TRP A 426 7.40 -12.07 -14.59
N SER A 427 6.08 -12.31 -14.68
CA SER A 427 5.05 -11.25 -14.58
C SER A 427 4.31 -11.31 -13.23
N PHE A 428 4.71 -10.43 -12.30
CA PHE A 428 3.86 -10.06 -11.15
C PHE A 428 2.95 -8.87 -11.44
N ASP A 429 3.19 -8.16 -12.53
CA ASP A 429 2.44 -6.96 -12.93
C ASP A 429 0.92 -7.22 -12.99
N ASN A 430 0.52 -8.47 -13.21
CA ASN A 430 -0.88 -8.88 -13.24
C ASN A 430 -1.22 -9.78 -12.06
N MET A 431 -1.96 -9.23 -11.08
CA MET A 431 -2.65 -10.01 -10.05
C MET A 431 -3.68 -10.94 -10.70
N GLY A 432 -3.27 -12.16 -11.00
CA GLY A 432 -4.03 -13.05 -11.89
C GLY A 432 -3.15 -13.76 -12.91
N SER A 433 -1.83 -13.62 -12.86
CA SER A 433 -0.92 -14.41 -13.69
C SER A 433 -1.07 -15.92 -13.41
N SER A 434 -0.67 -16.74 -14.40
CA SER A 434 -0.66 -18.20 -14.26
C SER A 434 0.17 -18.66 -13.04
N MET A 435 1.24 -17.94 -12.72
CA MET A 435 2.12 -18.24 -11.59
C MET A 435 1.44 -18.08 -10.24
N ARG A 436 0.71 -16.98 -10.04
CA ARG A 436 -0.10 -16.78 -8.84
C ARG A 436 -1.14 -17.89 -8.68
N ARG A 437 -1.70 -18.34 -9.80
CA ARG A 437 -2.71 -19.40 -9.85
C ARG A 437 -2.13 -20.77 -9.50
N GLN A 438 -0.97 -21.12 -10.04
CA GLN A 438 -0.24 -22.34 -9.70
C GLN A 438 0.15 -22.33 -8.21
N LEU A 439 0.66 -21.21 -7.70
CA LEU A 439 0.97 -21.04 -6.27
C LEU A 439 -0.27 -21.24 -5.39
N ALA A 440 -1.39 -20.61 -5.74
CA ALA A 440 -2.64 -20.78 -5.01
C ALA A 440 -3.09 -22.25 -4.97
N CYS A 441 -2.90 -23.00 -6.05
CA CYS A 441 -3.19 -24.44 -6.04
C CYS A 441 -2.28 -25.22 -5.10
N HIS A 442 -0.96 -24.95 -5.10
CA HIS A 442 -0.04 -25.59 -4.16
C HIS A 442 -0.41 -25.29 -2.70
N LEU A 443 -0.96 -24.12 -2.43
CA LEU A 443 -1.46 -23.76 -1.11
C LEU A 443 -2.84 -24.36 -0.78
N ASP A 444 -3.62 -24.80 -1.77
CA ASP A 444 -4.98 -25.36 -1.57
C ASP A 444 -5.07 -26.88 -1.70
N SER A 445 -4.00 -27.53 -2.15
CA SER A 445 -3.97 -28.98 -2.39
C SER A 445 -2.89 -29.67 -1.55
N PRO A 446 -3.12 -29.86 -0.23
CA PRO A 446 -2.22 -30.59 0.66
C PRO A 446 -1.79 -31.97 0.13
N ASP A 447 -2.72 -32.68 -0.48
CA ASP A 447 -2.54 -33.99 -1.13
C ASP A 447 -1.52 -33.95 -2.28
N ILE A 448 -1.35 -32.79 -2.92
CA ILE A 448 -0.46 -32.60 -4.07
C ILE A 448 0.86 -31.96 -3.67
N ALA A 449 0.86 -30.98 -2.77
CA ALA A 449 1.96 -30.04 -2.63
C ALA A 449 2.55 -29.92 -1.21
N GLU A 450 1.81 -30.25 -0.15
CA GLU A 450 2.29 -30.04 1.23
C GLU A 450 3.50 -30.92 1.57
N ASN A 451 3.56 -32.14 1.03
CA ASN A 451 4.68 -33.07 1.26
C ASN A 451 5.81 -32.94 0.23
N LYS A 452 5.68 -32.05 -0.76
CA LYS A 452 6.76 -31.81 -1.73
C LYS A 452 7.82 -30.89 -1.11
N SER A 453 9.08 -31.29 -1.22
CA SER A 453 10.21 -30.45 -0.81
C SER A 453 10.42 -29.25 -1.73
N MET A 454 9.96 -29.35 -2.99
CA MET A 454 10.04 -28.29 -3.98
C MET A 454 8.74 -28.15 -4.77
N TRP A 455 8.40 -26.92 -5.13
CA TRP A 455 7.34 -26.58 -6.08
C TRP A 455 7.96 -26.03 -7.36
N SER A 456 7.26 -26.20 -8.47
CA SER A 456 7.64 -25.61 -9.75
C SER A 456 6.50 -24.73 -10.20
N LEU A 457 6.80 -23.47 -10.54
CA LEU A 457 5.85 -22.56 -11.14
C LEU A 457 6.36 -22.18 -12.53
N GLU A 458 5.52 -22.26 -13.56
CA GLU A 458 5.91 -22.02 -14.95
C GLU A 458 5.20 -20.80 -15.58
N PRO A 459 5.93 -19.74 -15.99
CA PRO A 459 5.31 -18.51 -16.49
C PRO A 459 4.62 -18.69 -17.84
N ALA A 460 5.05 -19.68 -18.64
CA ALA A 460 4.50 -19.93 -19.97
C ALA A 460 3.11 -20.59 -19.96
N ARG A 461 2.62 -21.04 -18.81
CA ARG A 461 1.32 -21.72 -18.73
C ARG A 461 0.16 -20.75 -18.95
N PRO A 462 -0.94 -21.19 -19.59
CA PRO A 462 -2.14 -20.39 -19.68
C PRO A 462 -2.72 -20.10 -18.29
N TYR A 463 -3.39 -18.95 -18.15
CA TYR A 463 -4.17 -18.65 -16.97
C TYR A 463 -5.50 -19.41 -17.01
N VAL A 464 -5.86 -20.05 -15.89
CA VAL A 464 -7.16 -20.71 -15.69
C VAL A 464 -7.71 -20.30 -14.33
N ALA A 465 -8.99 -19.94 -14.25
CA ALA A 465 -9.60 -19.45 -13.00
C ALA A 465 -9.54 -20.48 -11.84
N HIS A 466 -9.51 -19.99 -10.58
CA HIS A 466 -9.38 -20.84 -9.38
C HIS A 466 -10.46 -21.92 -9.34
N ASP A 467 -11.72 -21.50 -9.47
CA ASP A 467 -12.90 -22.36 -9.36
C ASP A 467 -12.98 -23.42 -10.47
N VAL A 468 -12.33 -23.16 -11.61
CA VAL A 468 -12.19 -24.12 -12.70
C VAL A 468 -11.14 -25.17 -12.37
N ILE A 469 -9.94 -24.77 -11.94
CA ILE A 469 -8.88 -25.75 -11.69
C ILE A 469 -9.14 -26.64 -10.47
N MET A 470 -9.88 -26.15 -9.47
CA MET A 470 -10.26 -26.97 -8.31
C MET A 470 -11.24 -28.08 -8.65
N LYS A 471 -11.87 -28.03 -9.84
CA LYS A 471 -12.72 -29.11 -10.36
C LYS A 471 -11.93 -30.17 -11.13
N LEU A 472 -10.64 -29.95 -11.41
CA LEU A 472 -9.80 -30.89 -12.16
C LEU A 472 -9.33 -32.07 -11.27
N PRO A 473 -9.11 -33.26 -11.85
CA PRO A 473 -8.61 -34.41 -11.10
C PRO A 473 -7.09 -34.38 -10.90
N GLY A 474 -6.63 -34.77 -9.70
CA GLY A 474 -5.21 -35.01 -9.40
C GLY A 474 -4.29 -33.83 -9.72
N ASN A 475 -3.11 -34.12 -10.30
CA ASN A 475 -2.08 -33.12 -10.60
C ASN A 475 -2.53 -32.03 -11.59
N ASN A 476 -3.58 -32.27 -12.38
CA ASN A 476 -4.11 -31.28 -13.32
C ASN A 476 -4.67 -30.04 -12.61
N ARG A 477 -5.00 -30.14 -11.31
CA ARG A 477 -5.41 -28.98 -10.50
C ARG A 477 -4.32 -27.92 -10.43
N CYS A 478 -3.06 -28.31 -10.28
CA CYS A 478 -1.97 -27.36 -10.10
C CYS A 478 -1.20 -27.07 -11.38
N ASN A 479 -1.36 -27.93 -12.39
CA ASN A 479 -0.72 -27.81 -13.70
C ASN A 479 -1.80 -27.81 -14.80
N PRO A 480 -2.63 -26.77 -14.90
CA PRO A 480 -3.61 -26.70 -15.98
C PRO A 480 -2.91 -26.55 -17.34
N HIS A 481 -3.57 -27.09 -18.37
CA HIS A 481 -3.09 -27.18 -19.75
C HIS A 481 -4.09 -26.55 -20.71
#